data_AF-A0A536WU21-F1
#
_entry.id   AF-A0A536WU21-F1
#
_cell.length_a   1.000
_cell.length_b   1.000
_cell.length_c   1.000
_cell.angle_alpha   90.00
_cell.angle_beta   90.00
_cell.angle_gamma   90.00
#
_symmetry.space_group_name_H-M   'P 1'
#
loop_
_entity.id
_entity.type
_entity.pdbx_description
1 polymer ?
#
loop_
_entity_poly.entity_id
_entity_poly.type
_entity_poly.pdbx_seq_one_letter_code
_entity_poly.pdbx_strand_id
1 'polypeptide(L)'
;MIATLSIATRATLPLVWFVALLCGCEIAKAQGKWPSVHPNTVIEKYGKPDLVDSTEYANPRPPFVTRYLIYRKERVRFVFLADAPVGSPPPYSKWRLMGAQDTRDNSVLKAEEITRRMQGRTK
;
A
#
# COMPACT_ATOMS: atom_id res chain seq x y z
N MET A 1 -51.16 -54.26 -19.37
CA MET A 1 -50.37 -55.20 -18.53
C MET A 1 -48.93 -55.11 -19.05
N ILE A 2 -47.92 -54.80 -18.23
CA ILE A 2 -47.10 -55.75 -17.45
C ILE A 2 -46.50 -56.85 -18.38
N ALA A 3 -45.19 -57.00 -18.61
CA ALA A 3 -44.00 -56.22 -18.21
C ALA A 3 -43.11 -55.92 -19.46
N THR A 4 -41.76 -55.94 -19.56
CA THR A 4 -40.62 -56.41 -18.73
C THR A 4 -39.33 -55.61 -19.10
N LEU A 5 -38.23 -55.82 -18.37
CA LEU A 5 -36.90 -55.18 -18.58
C LEU A 5 -36.14 -55.66 -19.83
N SER A 6 -35.20 -54.85 -20.32
CA SER A 6 -33.86 -55.35 -20.70
C SER A 6 -32.75 -54.31 -20.51
N ILE A 7 -31.72 -54.71 -19.75
CA ILE A 7 -30.27 -54.39 -19.83
C ILE A 7 -29.90 -53.08 -20.58
N ALA A 8 -29.55 -51.96 -19.94
CA ALA A 8 -28.43 -51.70 -19.00
C ALA A 8 -27.02 -51.73 -19.63
N THR A 9 -26.65 -50.68 -20.38
CA THR A 9 -25.26 -50.42 -20.82
C THR A 9 -24.67 -49.22 -20.07
N ARG A 10 -23.69 -49.46 -19.19
CA ARG A 10 -23.00 -48.40 -18.43
C ARG A 10 -21.97 -47.66 -19.31
N ALA A 11 -22.29 -46.44 -19.73
CA ALA A 11 -21.29 -45.48 -20.20
C ALA A 11 -20.74 -44.66 -19.01
N THR A 12 -19.74 -45.18 -18.30
CA THR A 12 -19.10 -44.47 -17.18
C THR A 12 -18.18 -43.35 -17.66
N LEU A 13 -18.75 -42.17 -17.88
CA LEU A 13 -17.97 -40.93 -18.02
C LEU A 13 -17.31 -40.58 -16.67
N PRO A 14 -15.98 -40.45 -16.58
CA PRO A 14 -15.31 -40.15 -15.32
C PRO A 14 -15.55 -38.70 -14.88
N LEU A 15 -16.38 -38.53 -13.86
CA LEU A 15 -16.80 -37.25 -13.26
C LEU A 15 -15.68 -36.56 -12.45
N VAL A 16 -14.49 -36.37 -13.05
CA VAL A 16 -13.27 -35.93 -12.36
C VAL A 16 -12.77 -34.56 -12.86
N TRP A 17 -13.22 -34.11 -14.03
CA TRP A 17 -12.78 -32.86 -14.68
C TRP A 17 -13.45 -31.57 -14.17
N PHE A 18 -14.20 -31.62 -13.05
CA PHE A 18 -15.00 -30.48 -12.56
C PHE A 18 -14.55 -29.85 -11.23
N VAL A 19 -13.48 -30.37 -10.60
CA VAL A 19 -13.03 -29.93 -9.26
C VAL A 19 -11.67 -29.20 -9.29
N ALA A 20 -10.88 -29.36 -10.36
CA ALA A 20 -9.50 -28.88 -10.44
C ALA A 20 -9.32 -27.43 -10.96
N LEU A 21 -10.39 -26.64 -11.10
CA LEU A 21 -10.32 -25.28 -11.67
C LEU A 21 -10.83 -24.15 -10.73
N LEU A 22 -10.97 -24.42 -9.43
CA LEU A 22 -11.40 -23.44 -8.42
C LEU A 22 -10.38 -23.19 -7.29
N CYS A 23 -9.12 -23.63 -7.47
CA CYS A 23 -8.03 -23.37 -6.53
C CYS A 23 -6.90 -22.50 -7.12
N GLY A 24 -7.21 -21.68 -8.14
CA GLY A 24 -6.33 -20.64 -8.68
C GLY A 24 -6.16 -19.43 -7.74
N CYS A 25 -5.95 -19.68 -6.44
CA CYS A 25 -5.76 -18.62 -5.45
C CYS A 25 -4.31 -18.12 -5.47
N GLU A 26 -3.98 -17.38 -6.53
CA GLU A 26 -2.74 -16.62 -6.69
C GLU A 26 -2.68 -15.49 -5.64
N ILE A 27 -2.39 -15.85 -4.39
CA ILE A 27 -2.06 -14.90 -3.32
C ILE A 27 -0.66 -14.35 -3.61
N ALA A 28 -0.60 -13.41 -4.55
CA ALA A 28 0.60 -12.73 -4.97
C ALA A 28 1.31 -12.12 -3.76
N LYS A 29 2.47 -12.70 -3.39
CA LYS A 29 3.26 -12.24 -2.24
C LYS A 29 3.85 -10.87 -2.55
N ALA A 30 3.19 -9.81 -2.08
CA ALA A 30 3.63 -8.42 -2.22
C ALA A 30 4.92 -8.14 -1.41
N GLN A 31 6.08 -8.55 -1.94
CA GLN A 31 7.36 -8.51 -1.23
C GLN A 31 7.97 -7.10 -1.13
N GLY A 32 7.51 -6.34 -0.15
CA GLY A 32 8.38 -5.60 0.80
C GLY A 32 9.26 -4.44 0.31
N LYS A 33 9.32 -4.12 -0.99
CA LYS A 33 10.15 -3.01 -1.49
C LYS A 33 9.40 -1.68 -1.41
N TRP A 34 9.54 -0.95 -0.29
CA TRP A 34 9.01 0.42 -0.14
C TRP A 34 9.39 1.29 -1.34
N PRO A 35 8.43 1.94 -2.02
CA PRO A 35 8.69 2.66 -3.26
C PRO A 35 9.48 3.94 -3.00
N SER A 36 10.41 4.25 -3.91
CA SER A 36 11.24 5.46 -3.91
C SER A 36 10.45 6.69 -4.38
N VAL A 37 9.37 7.02 -3.67
CA VAL A 37 8.54 8.20 -3.94
C VAL A 37 9.18 9.42 -3.27
N HIS A 38 9.56 10.41 -4.08
CA HIS A 38 10.08 11.68 -3.57
C HIS A 38 8.93 12.53 -2.97
N PRO A 39 9.15 13.30 -1.89
CA PRO A 39 8.14 14.19 -1.30
C PRO A 39 7.42 15.08 -2.32
N ASN A 40 8.15 15.60 -3.31
CA ASN A 40 7.60 16.46 -4.35
C ASN A 40 6.43 15.80 -5.11
N THR A 41 6.50 14.50 -5.41
CA THR A 41 5.43 13.76 -6.12
C THR A 41 4.09 13.76 -5.36
N VAL A 42 4.13 13.82 -4.02
CA VAL A 42 2.94 13.95 -3.18
C VAL A 42 2.45 15.40 -3.13
N ILE A 43 3.35 16.39 -3.20
CA ILE A 43 3.03 17.83 -3.28
C ILE A 43 2.47 18.22 -4.67
N GLU A 44 2.93 17.57 -5.72
CA GLU A 44 2.42 17.70 -7.08
C GLU A 44 0.97 17.20 -7.15
N LYS A 45 0.72 15.97 -6.65
CA LYS A 45 -0.60 15.31 -6.68
C LYS A 45 -1.66 15.96 -5.78
N TYR A 46 -1.26 16.41 -4.58
CA TYR A 46 -2.20 16.91 -3.55
C TYR A 46 -1.98 18.39 -3.17
N GLY A 47 -1.20 19.12 -3.96
CA GLY A 47 -0.87 20.52 -3.69
C GLY A 47 0.01 20.72 -2.45
N LYS A 48 0.12 21.99 -2.04
CA LYS A 48 0.97 22.39 -0.91
C LYS A 48 0.44 21.79 0.42
N PRO A 49 1.27 21.10 1.21
CA PRO A 49 0.91 20.67 2.56
C PRO A 49 0.83 21.85 3.53
N ASP A 50 0.10 21.67 4.62
CA ASP A 50 -0.11 22.73 5.63
C ASP A 50 1.11 22.91 6.54
N LEU A 51 1.94 21.87 6.68
CA LEU A 51 3.28 21.92 7.29
C LEU A 51 4.20 20.87 6.64
N VAL A 52 5.47 21.21 6.49
CA VAL A 52 6.56 20.26 6.22
C VAL A 52 7.47 20.26 7.44
N ASP A 53 7.80 19.07 7.94
CA ASP A 53 8.70 18.85 9.07
C ASP A 53 9.79 17.84 8.67
N SER A 54 10.99 17.93 9.24
CA SER A 54 12.16 17.15 8.83
C SER A 54 13.21 17.06 9.92
N THR A 55 13.63 15.84 10.29
CA THR A 55 14.69 15.61 11.28
C THR A 55 16.10 15.71 10.68
N GLU A 56 16.21 16.12 9.41
CA GLU A 56 17.44 16.18 8.61
C GLU A 56 18.56 17.03 9.26
N TYR A 57 18.17 18.16 9.86
CA TYR A 57 19.06 19.09 10.56
C TYR A 57 18.81 19.12 12.08
N ALA A 58 18.16 18.10 12.64
CA ALA A 58 17.95 17.99 14.09
C ALA A 58 19.28 17.81 14.85
N ASN A 59 19.34 18.32 16.08
CA ASN A 59 20.49 18.19 16.97
C ASN A 59 20.05 17.76 18.38
N PRO A 60 20.46 16.58 18.88
CA PRO A 60 21.20 15.53 18.17
C PRO A 60 20.41 14.96 16.99
N ARG A 61 21.10 14.58 15.90
CA ARG A 61 20.46 14.00 14.72
C ARG A 61 20.04 12.55 15.02
N PRO A 62 18.79 12.12 14.74
CA PRO A 62 18.41 10.72 14.87
C PRO A 62 19.17 9.84 13.86
N PRO A 63 19.42 8.54 14.16
CA PRO A 63 20.07 7.61 13.23
C PRO A 63 19.33 7.45 11.90
N PHE A 64 17.99 7.56 11.95
CA PHE A 64 17.09 7.53 10.80
C PHE A 64 16.49 8.92 10.61
N VAL A 65 16.76 9.56 9.47
CA VAL A 65 16.16 10.86 9.14
C VAL A 65 14.80 10.66 8.50
N THR A 66 13.77 11.24 9.13
CA THR A 66 12.40 11.27 8.61
C THR A 66 12.02 12.67 8.15
N ARG A 67 11.06 12.71 7.21
CA ARG A 67 10.43 13.93 6.71
C ARG A 67 8.92 13.71 6.60
N TYR A 68 8.15 14.69 7.05
CA TYR A 68 6.70 14.62 7.12
C TYR A 68 6.06 15.68 6.23
N LEU A 69 5.07 15.29 5.43
CA LEU A 69 4.16 16.22 4.77
C LEU A 69 2.80 16.13 5.47
N ILE A 70 2.40 17.21 6.14
CA ILE A 70 1.25 17.23 7.04
C ILE A 70 0.11 18.03 6.38
N TYR A 71 -0.99 17.33 6.11
CA TYR A 71 -2.27 17.87 5.64
C TYR A 71 -3.24 17.84 6.82
N ARG A 72 -3.34 18.97 7.54
CA ARG A 72 -4.01 19.08 8.85
C ARG A 72 -5.53 19.00 8.73
N LYS A 73 -6.12 19.58 7.68
CA LYS A 73 -7.57 19.57 7.45
C LYS A 73 -8.07 18.15 7.15
N GLU A 74 -7.34 17.45 6.30
CA GLU A 74 -7.59 16.08 5.82
C GLU A 74 -7.18 15.02 6.85
N ARG A 75 -6.38 15.43 7.85
CA ARG A 75 -5.80 14.59 8.91
C ARG A 75 -4.92 13.48 8.35
N VAL A 76 -4.03 13.84 7.42
CA VAL A 76 -3.09 12.91 6.76
C VAL A 76 -1.67 13.43 6.93
N ARG A 77 -0.79 12.62 7.51
CA ARG A 77 0.67 12.84 7.51
C ARG A 77 1.32 11.78 6.63
N PHE A 78 1.91 12.18 5.51
CA PHE A 78 2.77 11.27 4.73
C PHE A 78 4.16 11.20 5.38
N VAL A 79 4.69 9.99 5.55
CA VAL A 79 5.94 9.71 6.24
C VAL A 79 6.99 9.25 5.25
N PHE A 80 8.08 10.01 5.12
CA PHE A 80 9.22 9.69 4.29
C PHE A 80 10.45 9.38 5.14
N LEU A 81 11.24 8.40 4.70
CA LEU A 81 12.55 8.05 5.24
C LEU A 81 13.62 8.38 4.20
N ALA A 82 14.76 8.92 4.61
CA ALA A 82 15.88 9.17 3.71
C ALA A 82 16.47 7.82 3.21
N ASP A 83 16.70 7.69 1.89
CA ASP A 83 17.26 6.46 1.30
C ASP A 83 18.80 6.57 1.22
N ALA A 84 19.42 6.55 2.40
CA ALA A 84 20.86 6.67 2.62
C ALA A 84 21.32 5.78 3.78
N PRO A 85 22.62 5.39 3.85
CA PRO A 85 23.16 4.69 5.01
C PRO A 85 22.97 5.45 6.32
N VAL A 86 22.75 4.73 7.43
CA VAL A 86 22.58 5.30 8.78
C VAL A 86 23.76 6.22 9.12
N GLY A 87 23.45 7.42 9.62
CA GLY A 87 24.45 8.44 9.97
C GLY A 87 25.04 9.26 8.80
N SER A 88 24.66 8.98 7.54
CA SER A 88 25.07 9.81 6.39
C SER A 88 24.66 11.27 6.58
N PRO A 89 25.48 12.26 6.18
CA PRO A 89 25.13 13.68 6.32
C PRO A 89 24.06 14.13 5.31
N PRO A 90 23.29 15.19 5.63
CA PRO A 90 22.39 15.86 4.69
C PRO A 90 23.15 16.73 3.66
N PRO A 91 22.52 17.16 2.55
CA PRO A 91 21.11 16.96 2.19
C PRO A 91 20.81 15.61 1.51
N TYR A 92 19.63 15.05 1.75
CA TYR A 92 19.24 13.76 1.15
C TYR A 92 18.50 13.92 -0.19
N SER A 93 19.09 13.44 -1.28
CA SER A 93 18.49 13.49 -2.63
C SER A 93 17.45 12.39 -2.89
N LYS A 94 17.40 11.34 -2.07
CA LYS A 94 16.51 10.18 -2.24
C LYS A 94 15.70 9.94 -0.96
N TRP A 95 14.43 9.60 -1.17
CA TRP A 95 13.45 9.41 -0.11
C TRP A 95 12.52 8.25 -0.48
N ARG A 96 12.07 7.52 0.54
CA ARG A 96 11.11 6.41 0.41
C ARG A 96 9.87 6.71 1.22
N LEU A 97 8.70 6.50 0.62
CA LEU A 97 7.42 6.66 1.29
C LEU A 97 7.16 5.41 2.14
N MET A 98 7.17 5.59 3.46
CA MET A 98 6.89 4.54 4.43
C MET A 98 5.38 4.31 4.62
N GLY A 99 4.57 5.31 4.27
CA GLY A 99 3.11 5.26 4.35
C GLY A 99 2.51 6.62 4.72
N ALA A 100 1.27 6.61 5.18
CA ALA A 100 0.64 7.78 5.80
C ALA A 100 -0.06 7.42 7.11
N GLN A 101 -0.20 8.42 7.99
CA GLN A 101 -0.80 8.29 9.32
C GLN A 101 -1.91 9.31 9.54
N ASP A 102 -2.87 9.00 10.43
CA ASP A 102 -3.77 10.03 10.96
C ASP A 102 -2.97 10.97 11.88
N THR A 103 -3.15 12.28 11.70
CA THR A 103 -2.50 13.29 12.53
C THR A 103 -2.96 13.30 14.01
N ARG A 104 -4.05 12.61 14.36
CA ARG A 104 -4.66 12.59 15.70
C ARG A 104 -4.07 11.54 16.63
N ASP A 105 -4.00 10.30 16.17
CA ASP A 105 -3.60 9.12 16.95
C ASP A 105 -2.33 8.44 16.40
N ASN A 106 -1.83 8.89 15.24
CA ASN A 106 -0.69 8.32 14.51
C ASN A 106 -0.94 6.90 13.97
N SER A 107 -2.19 6.44 13.93
CA SER A 107 -2.59 5.18 13.28
C SER A 107 -2.24 5.19 11.79
N VAL A 108 -1.86 4.04 11.24
CA VAL A 108 -1.49 3.91 9.82
C VAL A 108 -2.75 3.86 8.96
N LEU A 109 -2.84 4.76 7.98
CA LEU A 109 -3.98 4.88 7.08
C LEU A 109 -3.86 3.91 5.89
N LYS A 110 -4.99 3.28 5.52
CA LYS A 110 -5.09 2.46 4.30
C LYS A 110 -5.21 3.33 3.05
N ALA A 111 -4.87 2.78 1.88
CA ALA A 111 -4.82 3.52 0.61
C ALA A 111 -6.18 4.13 0.21
N GLU A 112 -7.28 3.44 0.52
CA GLU A 112 -8.65 3.87 0.23
C GLU A 112 -9.04 5.07 1.12
N GLU A 113 -8.67 5.02 2.40
CA GLU A 113 -8.93 6.09 3.37
C GLU A 113 -8.07 7.33 3.10
N ILE A 114 -6.80 7.16 2.69
CA ILE A 114 -5.96 8.26 2.18
C ILE A 114 -6.62 8.89 0.96
N THR A 115 -7.07 8.09 0.00
CA THR A 115 -7.70 8.59 -1.23
C THR A 115 -8.99 9.35 -0.92
N ARG A 116 -9.87 8.79 -0.07
CA ARG A 116 -11.12 9.42 0.38
C ARG A 116 -10.90 10.73 1.12
N ARG A 117 -9.86 10.83 1.96
CA ARG A 117 -9.51 12.07 2.69
C ARG A 117 -8.91 13.13 1.78
N MET A 118 -8.02 12.72 0.88
CA MET A 118 -7.26 13.62 0.01
C MET A 118 -8.01 13.99 -1.28
N GLN A 119 -9.19 13.43 -1.54
CA GLN A 119 -9.95 13.63 -2.79
C GLN A 119 -10.09 15.11 -3.16
N GLY A 120 -10.47 15.97 -2.20
CA GLY A 120 -10.66 17.42 -2.39
C GLY A 120 -9.37 18.24 -2.55
N ARG A 121 -8.18 17.62 -2.53
CA ARG A 121 -6.89 18.23 -2.90
C ARG A 121 -6.27 17.65 -4.17
N THR A 122 -6.89 16.64 -4.79
CA THR A 122 -6.39 16.07 -6.05
C THR A 122 -6.48 17.13 -7.15
N LYS A 123 -5.39 17.31 -7.89
CA LYS A 123 -5.32 18.14 -9.10
C LYS A 123 -5.54 17.31 -10.36
#